data_AF-A0A1H9RR43-F1
#
_entry.id   AF-A0A1H9RR43-F1
#
_cell.length_a   1.000
_cell.length_b   1.000
_cell.length_c   1.000
_cell.angle_alpha   90.00
_cell.angle_beta   90.00
_cell.angle_gamma   90.00
#
_symmetry.space_group_name_H-M   'P 1'
#
loop_
_entity.id
_entity.type
_entity.pdbx_description
1 polymer ?
#
loop_
_entity_poly.entity_id
_entity_poly.type
_entity_poly.pdbx_seq_one_letter_code
_entity_poly.pdbx_strand_id
1 'polypeptide(L)' 'MPRGGVRSVGSVPQRPVPACPIRDGDPCSLCVPGVSGPQDCGLVYLVTSDPELRAEWAARRHTEAALKRERRCTA' A
#
# COMPACT_ATOMS: atom_id res chain seq x y z
N MET A 1 -39.56 27.10 -7.76
CA MET A 1 -38.59 26.75 -6.69
C MET A 1 -37.36 26.08 -7.33
N PRO A 2 -36.16 26.66 -7.28
CA PRO A 2 -34.97 26.10 -7.92
C PRO A 2 -34.44 24.89 -7.12
N ARG A 3 -34.09 23.82 -7.84
CA ARG A 3 -33.54 22.58 -7.30
C ARG A 3 -32.11 22.81 -6.81
N GLY A 4 -31.86 22.58 -5.52
CA GLY A 4 -30.53 22.65 -4.91
C GLY A 4 -29.62 21.53 -5.42
N GLY A 5 -28.60 21.91 -6.20
CA GLY A 5 -27.53 21.01 -6.61
C GLY A 5 -26.46 20.91 -5.53
N VAL A 6 -26.15 19.69 -5.08
CA VAL A 6 -24.96 19.44 -4.26
C VAL A 6 -23.73 19.64 -5.14
N ARG A 7 -22.93 20.66 -4.83
CA ARG A 7 -21.67 20.93 -5.52
C ARG A 7 -20.73 19.75 -5.25
N SER A 8 -20.29 19.07 -6.31
CA SER A 8 -19.18 18.12 -6.22
C SER A 8 -17.95 18.88 -5.74
N VAL A 9 -17.55 18.63 -4.49
CA VAL A 9 -16.26 19.09 -3.97
C VAL A 9 -15.18 18.29 -4.69
N GLY A 10 -14.31 19.02 -5.40
CA GLY A 10 -13.23 18.45 -6.20
C GLY A 10 -12.31 17.54 -5.37
N SER A 11 -11.77 16.52 -6.04
CA SER A 11 -10.83 15.55 -5.48
C SER A 11 -9.60 16.27 -4.92
N VAL A 12 -9.43 16.24 -3.59
CA VAL A 12 -8.19 16.64 -2.93
C VAL A 12 -7.11 15.62 -3.34
N PRO A 13 -5.92 16.04 -3.80
CA PRO A 13 -4.83 15.12 -4.06
C PRO A 13 -4.51 14.36 -2.78
N GLN A 14 -4.88 13.08 -2.76
CA GLN A 14 -4.67 12.19 -1.63
C GLN A 14 -3.17 12.10 -1.39
N ARG A 15 -2.68 12.54 -0.22
CA ARG A 15 -1.31 12.23 0.20
C ARG A 15 -1.13 10.72 0.07
N PRO A 16 -0.02 10.25 -0.54
CA PRO A 16 0.21 8.82 -0.70
C PRO A 16 0.13 8.16 0.67
N VAL A 17 -0.95 7.40 0.89
CA VAL A 17 -1.15 6.64 2.12
C VAL A 17 -0.03 5.60 2.15
N PRO A 18 0.75 5.52 3.24
CA PRO A 18 1.77 4.50 3.34
C PRO A 18 1.11 3.13 3.22
N ALA A 19 1.49 2.38 2.18
CA ALA A 19 1.00 1.02 1.97
C ALA A 19 1.79 0.02 2.81
N CYS A 20 1.17 -1.10 3.16
CA CYS A 20 1.86 -2.21 3.80
C CYS A 20 2.83 -2.87 2.79
N PRO A 21 4.14 -2.96 3.08
CA PRO A 21 5.11 -3.55 2.15
C PRO A 21 4.90 -5.07 1.96
N ILE A 22 4.29 -5.74 2.94
CA ILE A 22 4.03 -7.19 2.89
C ILE A 22 2.71 -7.51 2.16
N ARG A 23 1.70 -6.65 2.29
CA ARG A 23 0.39 -6.80 1.65
C ARG A 23 0.26 -5.77 0.53
N ASP A 24 0.61 -6.19 -0.68
CA ASP A 24 0.52 -5.34 -1.87
C ASP A 24 -0.91 -4.76 -2.04
N GLY A 25 -1.00 -3.43 -2.04
CA GLY A 25 -2.27 -2.71 -2.22
C GLY A 25 -3.09 -2.44 -0.94
N ASP A 26 -2.68 -2.96 0.22
CA ASP A 26 -3.35 -2.72 1.49
C ASP A 26 -2.77 -1.46 2.19
N PRO A 27 -3.58 -0.45 2.53
CA PRO A 27 -3.10 0.72 3.27
C PRO A 27 -2.68 0.34 4.69
N CYS A 28 -1.66 1.02 5.23
CA CYS A 28 -1.26 0.82 6.61
C CYS A 28 -2.38 1.27 7.56
N SER A 29 -2.85 0.36 8.41
CA SER A 29 -3.92 0.58 9.39
C SER A 29 -3.42 1.04 10.76
N LEU A 30 -2.10 1.20 10.96
CA LEU A 30 -1.49 1.61 12.22
C LEU A 30 -2.02 0.79 13.42
N CYS A 31 -2.04 -0.54 13.29
CA CYS A 31 -2.70 -1.46 14.24
C CYS A 31 -2.25 -1.36 15.70
N VAL A 32 -1.07 -0.79 15.97
CA VAL A 32 -0.45 -0.72 17.30
C VAL A 32 -0.33 0.76 17.70
N PRO A 33 -0.63 1.14 18.95
CA PRO A 33 -0.51 2.53 19.38
C PRO A 33 0.94 3.02 19.30
N GLY A 34 1.14 4.25 18.81
CA GLY A 34 2.46 4.89 18.68
C GLY A 34 3.19 4.62 17.36
N VAL A 35 2.65 3.77 16.48
CA VAL A 35 3.27 3.49 15.18
C VAL A 35 3.12 4.67 14.23
N SER A 36 4.23 5.06 13.60
CA SER A 36 4.26 6.12 12.57
C SER A 36 4.09 5.58 11.15
N GLY A 37 4.15 4.26 10.97
CA GLY A 37 4.05 3.62 9.66
C GLY A 37 4.54 2.17 9.63
N PRO A 38 4.70 1.60 8.44
CA PRO A 38 5.01 0.18 8.25
C PRO A 38 6.37 -0.24 8.83
N GLN A 39 7.33 0.68 8.95
CA GLN A 39 8.63 0.41 9.59
C GLN A 39 8.51 0.02 11.07
N ASP A 40 7.44 0.44 11.76
CA ASP A 40 7.20 0.16 13.18
C ASP A 40 6.39 -1.14 13.37
N CYS A 41 5.95 -1.77 12.27
CA CYS A 41 5.12 -2.97 12.33
C CYS A 41 5.98 -4.22 12.58
N GLY A 42 5.65 -4.97 13.64
CA GLY A 42 6.34 -6.23 13.97
C GLY A 42 6.36 -7.26 12.83
N LEU A 43 5.32 -7.32 12.00
CA LEU A 43 5.30 -8.21 10.83
C LEU A 43 6.38 -7.82 9.81
N VAL A 44 6.53 -6.53 9.54
CA VAL A 44 7.56 -6.02 8.63
C VAL A 44 8.93 -6.32 9.20
N TYR A 45 9.13 -6.15 10.51
CA TYR A 45 10.37 -6.49 11.20
C TYR A 45 10.72 -7.97 11.03
N LEU A 46 9.79 -8.90 11.24
CA LEU A 46 10.06 -10.34 11.14
C LEU A 46 10.48 -10.74 9.73
N VAL A 47 9.74 -10.29 8.71
CA VAL A 47 10.04 -10.63 7.31
C VAL A 47 11.35 -9.98 6.85
N THR A 48 11.63 -8.75 7.27
CA THR A 48 12.87 -8.06 6.86
C THR A 48 14.07 -8.43 7.70
N SER A 49 13.93 -9.00 8.91
CA SER A 49 15.05 -9.42 9.73
C SER A 49 15.56 -10.80 9.33
N ASP A 50 14.67 -11.70 8.93
CA ASP A 50 15.05 -13.03 8.46
C ASP A 50 15.57 -12.99 7.01
N PRO A 51 16.78 -13.52 6.71
CA PRO A 51 17.39 -13.41 5.39
C PRO A 51 16.68 -14.24 4.32
N GLU A 52 16.12 -15.39 4.68
CA GLU A 52 15.40 -16.26 3.75
C GLU A 52 14.07 -15.63 3.37
N LEU A 53 13.28 -15.23 4.38
CA LEU A 53 12.01 -14.53 4.18
C LEU A 53 12.19 -13.22 3.40
N ARG A 54 13.27 -12.48 3.65
CA ARG A 54 13.57 -11.23 2.92
C ARG A 54 13.83 -11.51 1.44
N ALA A 55 14.58 -12.56 1.13
CA ALA A 55 14.90 -12.94 -0.25
C ALA A 55 13.64 -13.40 -0.99
N GLU A 56 12.82 -14.26 -0.38
CA GLU A 56 11.54 -14.71 -0.93
C GLU A 56 10.57 -13.54 -1.14
N TRP A 57 10.46 -12.64 -0.17
CA TRP A 57 9.60 -11.46 -0.27
C TRP A 57 10.06 -10.52 -1.39
N ALA A 58 11.36 -10.29 -1.52
CA ALA A 58 11.91 -9.50 -2.63
C ALA A 58 11.60 -10.14 -3.99
N ALA A 59 11.81 -11.46 -4.13
CA ALA A 59 11.50 -12.19 -5.36
C ALA A 59 10.01 -12.07 -5.73
N ARG A 60 9.11 -12.28 -4.76
CA ARG A 60 7.66 -12.14 -4.98
C ARG A 60 7.28 -10.72 -5.39
N ARG A 61 7.89 -9.70 -4.80
CA ARG A 61 7.61 -8.30 -5.15
C ARG A 61 8.06 -7.99 -6.59
N HIS A 62 9.18 -8.55 -7.04
CA HIS A 62 9.63 -8.42 -8.43
C HIS A 62 8.66 -9.07 -9.42
N THR A 63 8.15 -10.27 -9.11
CA THR A 63 7.18 -10.96 -9.97
C THR A 63 5.85 -10.19 -10.03
N GLU A 64 5.32 -9.76 -8.88
CA GLU A 64 4.07 -8.98 -8.83
C GLU A 64 4.20 -7.63 -9.57
N ALA A 65 5.35 -6.96 -9.45
CA ALA A 65 5.61 -5.72 -10.19
C ALA A 65 5.67 -5.93 -11.70
N ALA A 66 6.23 -7.05 -12.17
CA ALA A 66 6.23 -7.42 -13.58
C ALA A 66 4.79 -7.66 -14.08
N LEU A 67 4.02 -8.49 -13.38
CA LEU A 67 2.62 -8.78 -13.70
C LEU A 67 1.76 -7.52 -13.73
N LYS A 68 1.95 -6.63 -12.76
CA LYS A 68 1.21 -5.35 -12.70
C LYS A 68 1.55 -4.43 -13.88
N ARG A 69 2.80 -4.43 -14.34
CA ARG A 69 3.21 -3.69 -15.55
C ARG A 69 2.55 -4.28 -16.79
N GLU A 70 2.51 -5.61 -16.91
CA GLU A 70 1.86 -6.30 -18.03
C GLU A 70 0.36 -5.99 -18.08
N ARG A 71 -0.34 -6.12 -16.93
CA ARG A 71 -1.76 -5.76 -16.78
C ARG A 71 -2.05 -4.30 -17.15
N ARG A 72 -1.11 -3.39 -16.87
CA ARG A 72 -1.22 -1.97 -17.22
C ARG A 72 -0.97 -1.69 -18.70
N CYS A 73 -0.22 -2.53 -19.42
CA CYS A 73 -0.04 -2.41 -20.87
C CYS A 73 -1.20 -3.03 -21.67
N THR A 74 -1.98 -3.92 -21.04
CA THR A 74 -3.16 -4.56 -21.64
C THR A 74 -4.48 -3.83 -21.37
N ALA A 75 -4.45 -2.76 -20.56
CA ALA A 75 -5.56 -1.86 -20.29
C ALA A 75 -5.38 -0.54 -21.06
#